data_AF-A0A920NXL2-F1
#
_entry.id   AF-A0A920NXL2-F1
#
_cell.length_a   1.000
_cell.length_b   1.000
_cell.length_c   1.000
_cell.angle_alpha   90.00
_cell.angle_beta   90.00
_cell.angle_gamma   90.00
#
_symmetry.space_group_name_H-M   'P 1'
#
loop_
_entity.id
_entity.type
_entity.pdbx_description
1 polymer ?
#
loop_
_entity_poly.entity_id
_entity_poly.type
_entity_poly.pdbx_seq_one_letter_code
_entity_poly.pdbx_strand_id
1 'polypeptide(L)' 'MTINYLSADSDIEAIETEIKSNGCVIIEDLIDKSTVEQIKSDLVPHLTPTPVKG' A
#
# COMPACT_ATOMS: atom_id res chain seq x y z
N MET A 1 -7.75 -16.16 8.37
CA MET A 1 -7.42 -15.60 7.05
C MET A 1 -6.12 -14.87 7.22
N THR A 2 -5.10 -15.23 6.45
CA THR A 2 -3.75 -14.65 6.57
C THR A 2 -3.48 -13.92 5.27
N ILE A 3 -3.09 -12.65 5.36
CA ILE A 3 -2.69 -11.87 4.18
C ILE A 3 -1.25 -12.22 3.89
N ASN A 4 -0.97 -12.67 2.66
CA ASN A 4 0.39 -12.98 2.24
C ASN A 4 1.14 -11.72 1.79
N TYR A 5 2.45 -11.77 1.95
CA TYR A 5 3.39 -10.71 1.61
C TYR A 5 4.26 -11.18 0.45
N LEU A 6 4.43 -10.33 -0.54
CA LEU A 6 5.29 -10.54 -1.69
C LEU A 6 6.26 -9.37 -1.82
N SER A 7 7.44 -9.62 -2.38
CA SER A 7 8.38 -8.54 -2.76
C SER A 7 7.85 -7.80 -3.98
N ALA A 8 8.21 -6.52 -4.14
CA ALA A 8 8.00 -5.75 -5.37
C ALA A 8 8.60 -6.42 -6.62
N ASP A 9 9.63 -7.25 -6.45
CA ASP A 9 10.27 -8.00 -7.55
C ASP A 9 9.54 -9.31 -7.91
N SER A 10 8.42 -9.62 -7.23
CA SER A 10 7.69 -10.86 -7.47
C SER A 10 7.00 -10.86 -8.83
N ASP A 11 6.95 -12.04 -9.45
CA ASP A 11 6.28 -12.21 -10.74
C ASP A 11 4.79 -11.85 -10.65
N ILE A 12 4.27 -11.25 -11.73
CA ILE A 12 2.86 -10.89 -11.86
C ILE A 12 1.95 -12.11 -11.66
N GLU A 13 2.36 -13.29 -12.14
CA GLU A 13 1.58 -14.52 -11.97
C GLU A 13 1.42 -14.93 -10.50
N ALA A 14 2.44 -14.69 -9.67
CA ALA A 14 2.36 -14.96 -8.23
C ALA A 14 1.39 -13.99 -7.54
N ILE A 15 1.44 -12.70 -7.90
CA ILE A 15 0.53 -11.67 -7.40
C ILE A 15 -0.92 -12.01 -7.81
N GLU A 16 -1.15 -12.36 -9.07
CA GLU A 16 -2.48 -12.74 -9.56
C GLU A 16 -3.02 -13.99 -8.86
N THR A 17 -2.16 -14.99 -8.65
CA THR A 17 -2.55 -16.23 -7.97
C THR A 17 -3.02 -15.94 -6.55
N GLU A 18 -2.29 -15.06 -5.85
CA GLU A 18 -2.62 -14.67 -4.49
C GLU A 18 -3.92 -13.87 -4.42
N ILE A 19 -4.14 -12.91 -5.33
CA ILE A 19 -5.39 -12.16 -5.42
C ILE A 19 -6.58 -13.08 -5.73
N LYS A 20 -6.43 -14.02 -6.66
CA LYS A 20 -7.48 -14.98 -7.02
C LYS A 20 -7.82 -15.93 -5.87
N SER A 21 -6.83 -16.31 -5.06
CA SER A 21 -6.99 -17.30 -4.00
C SER A 21 -7.45 -16.69 -2.68
N ASN A 22 -6.85 -15.57 -2.28
CA ASN A 22 -7.02 -14.95 -0.96
C ASN A 22 -7.72 -13.57 -1.01
N GLY A 23 -8.02 -13.07 -2.22
CA GLY A 23 -8.72 -11.80 -2.42
C GLY A 23 -7.86 -10.55 -2.18
N CYS A 24 -6.65 -10.71 -1.65
CA CYS A 24 -5.74 -9.61 -1.34
C CYS A 24 -4.29 -10.11 -1.21
N VAL A 25 -3.34 -9.19 -1.33
CA VAL A 25 -1.91 -9.41 -1.12
C VAL A 25 -1.26 -8.09 -0.67
N ILE A 26 -0.23 -8.17 0.15
CA ILE A 26 0.63 -7.02 0.48
C ILE A 26 1.89 -7.13 -0.37
N ILE A 27 2.25 -6.06 -1.08
CA ILE A 27 3.52 -5.98 -1.80
C ILE A 27 4.44 -5.06 -1.02
N GLU A 28 5.52 -5.63 -0.50
CA GLU A 28 6.54 -4.93 0.26
C GLU A 28 7.44 -4.09 -0.67
N ASP A 29 7.84 -2.93 -0.18
CA ASP A 29 8.78 -2.03 -0.85
C ASP A 29 8.40 -1.65 -2.30
N LEU A 30 7.11 -1.69 -2.65
CA LEU A 30 6.60 -1.29 -3.97
C LEU A 30 6.94 0.16 -4.33
N ILE A 31 6.94 1.03 -3.33
CA ILE A 31 7.29 2.44 -3.44
C ILE A 31 8.27 2.74 -2.32
N ASP A 32 9.39 3.36 -2.67
CA ASP A 32 10.41 3.72 -1.70
C ASP A 32 9.87 4.72 -0.67
N LYS A 33 10.42 4.65 0.53
CA LYS A 33 9.98 5.49 1.65
C LYS A 33 10.07 6.99 1.34
N SER A 34 11.07 7.44 0.58
CA SER A 34 11.26 8.87 0.31
C SER A 34 10.15 9.42 -0.59
N THR A 35 9.74 8.65 -1.60
CA THR A 35 8.58 8.95 -2.44
C THR A 35 7.30 8.99 -1.62
N VAL A 36 7.10 8.07 -0.69
CA VAL A 36 5.93 8.07 0.22
C VAL A 36 5.89 9.35 1.07
N GLU A 37 7.02 9.76 1.65
CA GLU A 37 7.08 10.98 2.46
C GLU A 37 6.88 12.25 1.63
N GLN A 38 7.36 12.30 0.40
CA GLN A 38 7.10 13.40 -0.52
C GLN A 38 5.60 13.52 -0.85
N ILE A 39 4.95 12.41 -1.20
CA ILE A 39 3.50 12.38 -1.45
C ILE A 39 2.72 12.88 -0.23
N LYS A 40 3.10 12.45 0.98
CA LYS A 40 2.47 12.95 2.21
C LYS A 40 2.63 14.45 2.36
N SER A 41 3.85 14.97 2.18
CA SER A 41 4.13 16.41 2.27
C SER A 41 3.28 17.22 1.28
N ASP A 42 3.15 16.72 0.05
CA ASP A 42 2.36 17.37 -1.01
C ASP A 42 0.86 17.34 -0.71
N LEU A 43 0.36 16.29 -0.06
CA LEU A 43 -1.05 16.16 0.29
C LEU A 43 -1.46 16.94 1.54
N VAL A 44 -0.57 17.11 2.53
CA VAL A 44 -0.87 17.76 3.82
C VAL A 44 -1.62 19.10 3.69
N PRO A 45 -1.23 20.04 2.80
CA PRO A 45 -1.94 21.31 2.63
C PRO A 45 -3.39 21.18 2.14
N HIS A 46 -3.75 20.03 1.55
CA HIS A 46 -5.05 19.77 0.95
C HIS A 46 -5.94 18.85 1.79
N LEU A 47 -5.40 18.26 2.85
CA LEU A 47 -6.17 17.42 3.75
C LEU A 47 -7.03 18.31 4.66
N THR A 48 -8.33 18.03 4.68
CA THR A 48 -9.20 18.60 5.70
C THR A 48 -8.74 18.07 7.06
N PRO A 49 -8.58 18.93 8.09
CA PRO A 49 -8.21 18.47 9.42
C PRO A 49 -9.16 17.35 9.86
N THR A 50 -8.61 16.29 10.47
CA THR A 50 -9.41 15.20 10.99
C THR A 50 -10.47 15.76 11.95
N PRO A 51 -11.77 15.45 11.77
CA PRO A 51 -12.80 15.93 12.66
C PRO A 51 -12.47 15.53 14.09
N VAL A 52 -12.31 16.51 14.98
CA VAL A 52 -12.14 16.24 16.40
C VAL A 52 -13.49 15.78 16.93
N LYS A 53 -13.56 14.60 17.55
CA LYS A 53 -14.78 14.15 18.23
C LYS A 53 -15.10 15.19 19.33
N GLY A 54 -16.21 15.92 19.16
CA GLY A 54 -16.78 16.80 20.18
C GLY A 54 -17.53 16.02 21.26
#